data_AF-A0A1F8H8P9-F1
#
_entry.id   AF-A0A1F8H8P9-F1
#
_cell.length_a   1.000
_cell.length_b   1.000
_cell.length_c   1.000
_cell.angle_alpha   90.00
_cell.angle_beta   90.00
_cell.angle_gamma   90.00
#
_symmetry.space_group_name_H-M   'P 1'
#
loop_
_entity.id
_entity.type
_entity.pdbx_description
1 polymer ?
#
loop_
_entity_poly.entity_id
_entity_poly.type
_entity_poly.pdbx_seq_one_letter_code
_entity_poly.pdbx_strand_id
1 'polypeptide(L)'
;MRDDGVTGFESPQTAQDEYALGLWRKYGLGDHPSFKDMEAKATELLDNPLTFFEGLSMVLGRFVGAKEKEIAKLIFVPADKRFVFAILQFGVEKLEREEV
;
A
#
# COMPACT_ATOMS: atom_id res chain seq x y z
N MET A 1 -1.32 -30.86 12.96
CA MET A 1 -2.37 -29.97 12.42
C MET A 1 -1.67 -28.87 11.64
N ARG A 2 -2.22 -28.50 10.49
CA ARG A 2 -1.54 -27.75 9.43
C ARG A 2 -1.00 -26.40 9.92
N ASP A 3 0.25 -26.14 9.59
CA ASP A 3 0.82 -24.81 9.43
C ASP A 3 0.05 -24.15 8.28
N ASP A 4 -1.01 -23.41 8.60
CA ASP A 4 -1.69 -22.54 7.65
C ASP A 4 -0.86 -21.26 7.60
N GLY A 5 0.23 -21.33 6.84
CA GLY A 5 1.15 -20.23 6.58
C GLY A 5 0.43 -19.05 5.96
N VAL A 6 -0.12 -18.19 6.82
CA VAL A 6 -0.42 -16.81 6.48
C VAL A 6 0.93 -16.17 6.24
N THR A 7 1.39 -16.21 4.98
CA THR A 7 2.46 -15.31 4.57
C THR A 7 2.01 -13.91 4.97
N GLY A 8 2.84 -13.13 5.66
CA GLY A 8 2.46 -11.79 6.15
C GLY A 8 1.99 -10.82 5.05
N PHE A 9 2.10 -11.24 3.78
CA PHE A 9 1.61 -10.57 2.58
C PHE A 9 0.14 -10.85 2.24
N GLU A 10 -0.47 -11.94 2.73
CA GLU A 10 -1.90 -12.27 2.49
C GLU A 10 -2.85 -11.64 3.51
N SER A 11 -2.33 -11.16 4.64
CA SER A 11 -3.14 -10.39 5.58
C SER A 11 -3.60 -9.10 4.90
N PRO A 12 -4.92 -8.83 4.84
CA PRO A 12 -5.41 -7.57 4.30
C PRO A 12 -4.73 -6.44 5.06
N GLN A 13 -4.12 -5.50 4.33
CA GLN A 13 -3.67 -4.29 5.00
C GLN A 13 -4.87 -3.63 5.66
N THR A 14 -4.67 -3.13 6.88
CA THR A 14 -5.70 -2.39 7.61
C THR A 14 -5.46 -0.90 7.41
N ALA A 15 -6.51 -0.15 7.10
CA ALA A 15 -6.42 1.29 6.98
C ALA A 15 -6.06 1.85 8.37
N GLN A 16 -5.00 2.64 8.40
CA GLN A 16 -4.47 3.29 9.60
C GLN A 16 -5.14 4.66 9.82
N ASP A 17 -5.77 5.22 8.77
CA ASP A 17 -6.52 6.47 8.85
C ASP A 17 -7.76 6.49 7.94
N GLU A 18 -8.62 7.50 8.16
CA GLU A 18 -9.85 7.70 7.41
C GLU A 18 -9.61 8.03 5.92
N TYR A 19 -8.45 8.60 5.58
CA TYR A 19 -8.13 8.94 4.21
C TYR A 19 -7.91 7.67 3.37
N ALA A 20 -7.09 6.74 3.87
CA ALA A 20 -6.86 5.45 3.22
C ALA A 20 -8.15 4.62 3.13
N LEU A 21 -8.97 4.60 4.20
CA LEU A 21 -10.28 3.95 4.17
C LEU A 21 -11.21 4.60 3.12
N GLY A 22 -11.19 5.92 3.03
CA GLY A 22 -11.92 6.68 2.01
C GLY A 22 -11.46 6.35 0.59
N LEU A 23 -10.16 6.16 0.37
CA LEU A 23 -9.61 5.72 -0.92
C LEU A 23 -10.09 4.32 -1.31
N TRP A 24 -10.09 3.35 -0.39
CA TRP A 24 -10.57 2.01 -0.69
C TRP A 24 -12.04 2.02 -1.09
N ARG A 25 -12.88 2.76 -0.36
CA ARG A 25 -14.29 2.96 -0.71
C ARG A 25 -14.47 3.68 -2.05
N LYS A 26 -13.70 4.75 -2.31
CA LYS A 26 -13.70 5.49 -3.58
C LYS A 26 -13.47 4.57 -4.78
N TYR A 27 -12.62 3.56 -4.62
CA TYR A 27 -12.27 2.62 -5.69
C TYR A 27 -12.99 1.26 -5.61
N GLY A 28 -14.01 1.12 -4.75
CA GLY A 28 -14.86 -0.08 -4.70
C GLY A 28 -14.21 -1.31 -4.05
N LEU A 29 -13.15 -1.11 -3.26
CA LEU A 29 -12.35 -2.16 -2.63
C LEU A 29 -12.91 -2.64 -1.27
N GLY A 30 -13.90 -1.93 -0.72
CA GLY A 30 -14.45 -2.20 0.61
C GLY A 30 -13.52 -1.76 1.74
N ASP A 31 -13.84 -2.16 2.98
CA ASP A 31 -13.09 -1.75 4.18
C ASP A 31 -11.92 -2.69 4.51
N HIS A 32 -11.90 -3.88 3.90
CA HIS A 32 -10.86 -4.91 4.08
C HIS A 32 -10.53 -5.57 2.74
N PRO A 33 -9.92 -4.84 1.79
CA PRO A 33 -9.57 -5.40 0.50
C PRO A 33 -8.56 -6.53 0.58
N SER A 34 -8.72 -7.52 -0.29
CA SER A 34 -7.68 -8.52 -0.51
C SER A 34 -6.44 -7.87 -1.13
N PHE A 35 -5.27 -8.47 -0.88
CA PHE A 35 -4.02 -8.02 -1.49
C PHE A 35 -4.11 -7.95 -3.02
N LYS A 36 -4.74 -8.96 -3.64
CA LYS A 36 -4.90 -9.06 -5.09
C LYS A 36 -5.76 -7.94 -5.67
N ASP A 37 -6.86 -7.60 -5.01
CA ASP A 37 -7.74 -6.51 -5.45
C ASP A 37 -7.04 -5.14 -5.29
N MET A 38 -6.29 -4.99 -4.20
CA MET A 38 -5.48 -3.80 -3.96
C MET A 38 -4.34 -3.67 -4.98
N GLU A 39 -3.63 -4.76 -5.30
CA GLU A 39 -2.53 -4.78 -6.27
C GLU A 39 -2.95 -4.28 -7.65
N ALA A 40 -4.05 -4.82 -8.18
CA ALA A 40 -4.54 -4.42 -9.48
C ALA A 40 -4.85 -2.91 -9.54
N LYS A 41 -5.57 -2.38 -8.55
CA LYS A 41 -5.96 -0.97 -8.52
C LYS A 41 -4.78 -0.05 -8.19
N ALA A 42 -3.96 -0.40 -7.21
CA ALA A 42 -2.81 0.40 -6.83
C ALA A 42 -1.79 0.50 -7.97
N THR A 43 -1.55 -0.58 -8.71
CA THR A 43 -0.64 -0.55 -9.87
C THR A 43 -1.12 0.45 -10.93
N GLU A 44 -2.42 0.48 -11.23
CA GLU A 44 -3.02 1.48 -12.13
C GLU A 44 -2.79 2.91 -11.62
N LEU A 45 -3.03 3.16 -10.32
CA LEU A 45 -2.87 4.49 -9.72
C LEU A 45 -1.41 4.94 -9.65
N LEU A 46 -0.48 4.00 -9.41
CA LEU A 46 0.96 4.23 -9.33
C LEU A 46 1.59 4.50 -10.69
N ASP A 47 0.95 4.11 -11.79
CA ASP A 47 1.45 4.42 -13.14
C ASP A 47 1.12 5.86 -13.55
N ASN A 48 0.03 6.43 -13.03
CA ASN A 48 -0.39 7.78 -13.34
C ASN A 48 0.16 8.82 -12.34
N PRO A 49 0.97 9.80 -12.77
CA PRO A 49 1.56 10.83 -11.89
C PRO A 49 0.55 11.63 -11.06
N LEU A 50 -0.69 11.82 -11.56
CA LEU A 50 -1.73 12.58 -10.87
C LEU A 50 -2.34 11.81 -9.69
N THR A 51 -2.32 10.48 -9.76
CA THR A 51 -2.91 9.59 -8.74
C THR A 51 -1.86 8.81 -7.97
N PHE A 52 -0.58 9.02 -8.27
CA PHE A 52 0.55 8.29 -7.68
C PHE A 52 0.49 8.21 -6.14
N PHE A 53 0.26 9.36 -5.49
CA PHE A 53 0.16 9.43 -4.03
C PHE A 53 -1.11 8.77 -3.47
N GLU A 54 -2.21 8.73 -4.23
CA GLU A 54 -3.39 7.96 -3.84
C GLU A 54 -3.09 6.46 -3.90
N GLY A 55 -2.40 6.01 -4.95
CA GLY A 55 -1.93 4.63 -5.09
C GLY A 55 -1.03 4.22 -3.92
N LEU A 56 -0.08 5.06 -3.55
CA LEU A 56 0.76 4.80 -2.38
C LEU A 56 -0.01 4.80 -1.06
N SER A 57 -0.92 5.74 -0.89
CA SER A 57 -1.73 5.82 0.33
C SER A 57 -2.62 4.59 0.49
N MET A 58 -3.13 4.06 -0.63
CA MET A 58 -3.86 2.80 -0.69
C MET A 58 -2.97 1.62 -0.27
N VAL A 59 -1.74 1.55 -0.80
CA VAL A 59 -0.76 0.45 -0.57
C VAL A 59 -0.12 0.48 0.81
N LEU A 60 -0.11 1.62 1.50
CA LEU A 60 0.44 1.72 2.85
C LEU A 60 -0.65 1.80 3.92
N GLY A 61 -1.91 1.85 3.50
CA GLY A 61 -3.06 2.04 4.38
C GLY A 61 -3.00 3.35 5.16
N ARG A 62 -2.30 4.38 4.70
CA ARG A 62 -2.20 5.69 5.38
C ARG A 62 -2.07 6.82 4.37
N PHE A 63 -2.37 8.05 4.77
CA PHE A 63 -2.07 9.23 3.97
C PHE A 63 -0.57 9.34 3.69
N VAL A 64 -0.26 9.53 2.41
CA VAL A 64 1.09 9.74 1.91
C VAL A 64 1.17 11.09 1.21
N GLY A 65 1.97 11.99 1.77
CA GLY A 65 2.15 13.34 1.24
C GLY A 65 3.40 13.50 0.37
N ALA A 66 3.38 14.46 -0.56
CA ALA A 66 4.53 14.80 -1.41
C ALA A 66 5.78 15.29 -0.64
N LYS A 67 5.66 15.57 0.66
CA LYS A 67 6.77 15.96 1.53
C LYS A 67 7.60 14.77 2.04
N GLU A 68 7.11 13.54 1.87
CA GLU A 68 7.82 12.32 2.25
C GLU A 68 8.95 12.03 1.24
N LYS A 69 10.14 12.57 1.51
CA LYS A 69 11.31 12.52 0.62
C LYS A 69 11.72 11.10 0.21
N GLU A 70 11.53 10.13 1.10
CA GLU A 70 11.83 8.72 0.81
C GLU A 70 10.86 8.15 -0.23
N ILE A 71 9.61 8.60 -0.21
CA ILE A 71 8.57 8.14 -1.12
C ILE A 71 8.68 8.78 -2.50
N ALA A 72 9.17 10.02 -2.59
CA ALA A 72 9.42 10.67 -3.87
C ALA A 72 10.37 9.87 -4.78
N LYS A 73 11.24 9.02 -4.21
CA LYS A 73 12.14 8.14 -4.97
C LYS A 73 11.39 7.07 -5.76
N LEU A 74 10.20 6.65 -5.33
CA LEU A 74 9.39 5.64 -6.01
C LEU A 74 8.90 6.10 -7.40
N ILE A 75 8.86 7.42 -7.66
CA ILE A 75 8.50 7.97 -8.98
C ILE A 75 9.49 7.47 -10.05
N PHE A 76 10.75 7.27 -9.69
CA PHE A 76 11.81 6.82 -10.59
C PHE A 76 11.90 5.29 -10.72
N VAL A 77 11.12 4.54 -9.94
CA VAL A 77 11.03 3.07 -10.06
C VAL A 77 10.17 2.73 -11.30
N PRO A 78 10.54 1.71 -12.09
CA PRO A 78 9.70 1.20 -13.18
C PRO A 78 8.27 0.88 -12.72
N ALA A 79 7.28 1.24 -13.53
CA ALA A 79 5.86 1.18 -13.14
C ALA A 79 5.42 -0.21 -12.64
N ASP A 80 5.87 -1.26 -13.33
CA ASP A 80 5.62 -2.68 -13.02
C ASP A 80 6.20 -3.12 -11.66
N LYS A 81 7.11 -2.36 -11.07
CA LYS A 81 7.79 -2.67 -9.80
C LYS A 81 7.37 -1.78 -8.65
N ARG A 82 6.65 -0.69 -8.90
CA ARG A 82 6.31 0.34 -7.90
C ARG A 82 5.48 -0.23 -6.74
N PHE A 83 4.52 -1.09 -7.02
CA PHE A 83 3.66 -1.69 -6.00
C PHE A 83 4.46 -2.57 -5.02
N VAL A 84 5.24 -3.51 -5.55
CA VAL A 84 6.10 -4.40 -4.75
C VAL A 84 7.13 -3.59 -3.95
N PHE A 85 7.75 -2.57 -4.57
CA PHE A 85 8.68 -1.70 -3.87
C PHE A 85 8.02 -0.91 -2.74
N ALA A 86 6.80 -0.40 -2.94
CA ALA A 86 6.08 0.33 -1.90
C ALA A 86 5.84 -0.55 -0.66
N ILE A 87 5.46 -1.81 -0.84
CA ILE A 87 5.25 -2.75 0.25
C ILE A 87 6.56 -3.10 0.95
N LEU A 88 7.59 -3.51 0.20
CA LEU A 88 8.84 -3.98 0.78
C LEU A 88 9.62 -2.86 1.50
N GLN A 89 9.62 -1.66 0.94
CA GLN A 89 10.41 -0.54 1.45
C GLN A 89 9.67 0.20 2.59
N PHE A 90 8.34 0.31 2.51
CA PHE A 90 7.57 1.18 3.42
C PHE A 90 6.44 0.46 4.17
N GLY A 91 5.99 -0.70 3.68
CA GLY A 91 5.01 -1.54 4.40
C GLY A 91 5.63 -2.26 5.61
N VAL A 92 6.95 -2.48 5.61
CA VAL A 92 7.70 -3.18 6.66
C VAL A 92 8.11 -2.27 7.83
N GLU A 93 7.99 -0.94 7.72
CA GLU A 93 8.29 0.00 8.82
C GLU A 93 7.46 -0.26 10.11
N LYS A 94 6.46 -1.15 10.06
CA LYS A 94 5.66 -1.57 11.21
C LYS A 94 6.18 -2.80 11.98
N LEU A 95 7.06 -3.63 11.42
CA LEU A 95 7.59 -4.78 12.14
C LEU A 95 8.67 -4.39 13.17
N GLU A 96 9.40 -3.31 12.95
CA GLU A 96 10.49 -2.88 13.85
C GLU A 96 10.03 -1.90 14.96
N ARG A 97 8.79 -1.40 14.92
CA ARG A 97 8.28 -0.42 15.91
C ARG A 97 7.46 -1.01 17.06
N GLU A 98 7.16 -2.31 17.05
CA GLU A 98 6.45 -3.00 18.14
C GLU A 98 7.38 -3.79 19.09
N GLU A 99 8.71 -3.71 18.92
CA GLU A 99 9.70 -4.38 19.80
C GLU A 99 10.40 -3.45 20.83
N VAL A 100 9.82 -2.27 21.16
CA VAL A 100 10.35 -1.38 22.22
C VAL A 100 9.31 -1.07 23.29
#